data_AF-A0AAD2HGQ5-F1
#
_entry.id   AF-A0AAD2HGQ5-F1
#
_cell.length_a   1.000
_cell.length_b   1.000
_cell.length_c   1.000
_cell.angle_alpha   90.00
_cell.angle_beta   90.00
_cell.angle_gamma   90.00
#
_symmetry.space_group_name_H-M   'P 1'
#
loop_
_entity.id
_entity.type
_entity.pdbx_description
1 polymer ?
#
loop_
_entity_poly.entity_id
_entity_poly.type
_entity_poly.pdbx_seq_one_letter_code
_entity_poly.pdbx_strand_id
1 'polypeptide(L)'
;MVGTKQRYKQLKKTLTSSMDEMRANVLKCLDEVPLEQICRFSIRSARYIHAYTEGLTGSQAAWANHRYHGHRTLPPDMMAEAKKAIPSP
;
A
#
# COMPACT_ATOMS: atom_id res chain seq x y z
N MET A 1 8.06 -18.80 7.41
CA MET A 1 8.12 -17.33 7.26
C MET A 1 7.27 -16.67 8.35
N VAL A 2 7.87 -15.88 9.24
CA VAL A 2 7.11 -15.15 10.27
C VAL A 2 6.31 -14.02 9.61
N GLY A 3 4.98 -14.03 9.78
CA GLY A 3 4.09 -13.02 9.22
C GLY A 3 4.44 -11.61 9.69
N THR A 4 4.26 -10.60 8.83
CA THR A 4 4.56 -9.18 9.08
C THR A 4 3.94 -8.65 10.38
N LYS A 5 2.75 -9.13 10.75
CA LYS A 5 2.07 -8.78 12.01
C LYS A 5 2.81 -9.25 13.27
N GLN A 6 3.51 -10.38 13.21
CA GLN A 6 4.33 -10.90 14.31
C GLN A 6 5.66 -10.16 14.41
N ARG A 7 6.27 -9.81 13.27
CA ARG A 7 7.47 -8.94 13.23
C ARG A 7 7.21 -7.56 13.82
N TYR A 8 6.07 -6.95 13.50
CA TYR A 8 5.66 -5.66 14.09
C TYR A 8 5.50 -5.74 15.62
N LYS A 9 4.89 -6.82 16.13
CA LYS A 9 4.78 -7.05 17.58
C LYS A 9 6.15 -7.22 18.25
N GLN A 10 7.12 -7.81 17.56
CA GLN A 10 8.50 -7.97 18.05
C GLN A 10 9.27 -6.64 18.03
N LEU A 11 9.10 -5.80 17.00
CA LEU A 11 9.64 -4.43 16.94
C LEU A 11 9.08 -3.51 18.04
N LYS A 12 7.81 -3.70 18.44
CA LYS A 12 7.22 -2.93 19.55
C LYS A 12 7.93 -3.18 20.89
N LYS A 13 8.71 -4.26 21.02
CA LYS A 13 9.53 -4.58 22.20
C LYS A 13 10.85 -3.79 22.23
N THR A 14 11.26 -3.18 21.11
CA THR A 14 12.46 -2.34 20.97
C THR A 14 12.07 -0.86 20.82
N LEU A 15 11.16 -0.37 21.68
CA LEU A 15 10.91 1.07 21.79
C LEU A 15 12.19 1.72 22.33
N THR A 16 12.93 2.39 21.44
CA THR A 16 14.16 3.09 21.77
C THR A 16 13.86 4.32 22.62
N SER A 17 14.72 4.58 23.62
CA SER A 17 14.54 5.69 24.56
C SER A 17 15.06 7.01 23.99
N SER A 18 15.90 6.96 22.96
CA SER A 18 16.52 8.12 22.31
C SER A 18 16.11 8.28 20.83
N MET A 19 16.03 9.53 20.39
CA MET A 19 15.79 9.91 18.99
C MET A 19 16.91 9.43 18.06
N ASP A 20 18.15 9.42 18.53
CA ASP A 20 19.31 9.01 17.70
C ASP A 20 19.27 7.50 17.42
N GLU A 21 18.93 6.70 18.43
CA GLU A 21 18.71 5.25 18.29
C GLU A 21 17.53 4.97 17.35
N MET A 22 16.44 5.72 17.48
CA MET A 22 15.30 5.60 16.58
C MET A 22 15.69 5.89 15.13
N ARG A 23 16.46 6.95 14.89
CA ARG A 23 16.95 7.32 13.55
C ARG A 23 17.84 6.24 12.96
N ALA A 24 18.81 5.73 13.72
CA ALA A 24 19.70 4.66 13.28
C ALA A 24 18.92 3.38 12.93
N ASN A 25 17.92 3.02 13.73
CA ASN A 25 17.07 1.87 13.47
C ASN A 25 16.20 2.05 12.22
N VAL A 26 15.64 3.24 11.99
CA VAL A 26 14.87 3.52 10.77
C VAL A 26 15.75 3.35 9.53
N LEU A 27 16.97 3.92 9.53
CA LEU A 27 17.91 3.77 8.41
C LEU A 27 18.24 2.30 8.14
N LYS A 28 18.62 1.57 9.18
CA LYS A 28 18.91 0.13 9.09
C LYS A 28 17.71 -0.66 8.54
N CYS A 29 16.50 -0.39 9.03
CA CYS A 29 15.30 -1.06 8.54
C CYS A 29 15.01 -0.74 7.08
N LEU A 30 15.28 0.48 6.61
CA LEU A 30 15.10 0.86 5.22
C LEU A 30 16.11 0.15 4.31
N ASP A 31 17.38 0.04 4.74
CA ASP A 31 18.43 -0.68 4.01
C ASP A 31 18.17 -2.20 3.93
N GLU A 32 17.50 -2.77 4.94
CA GLU A 32 17.11 -4.18 4.98
C GLU A 32 15.92 -4.52 4.05
N VAL A 33 15.19 -3.54 3.51
CA VAL A 33 14.04 -3.81 2.63
C VAL A 33 14.53 -4.36 1.30
N PRO A 34 14.14 -5.60 0.93
CA PRO A 34 14.52 -6.16 -0.37
C PRO A 34 13.95 -5.34 -1.53
N LEU A 35 14.74 -5.15 -2.58
CA LEU A 35 14.33 -4.44 -3.80
C LEU A 35 13.00 -4.95 -4.37
N GLU A 36 12.76 -6.26 -4.31
CA GLU A 36 11.50 -6.87 -4.75
C GLU A 36 10.29 -6.31 -3.99
N GLN A 37 10.41 -6.05 -2.67
CA GLN A 37 9.34 -5.47 -1.88
C GLN A 37 9.07 -4.02 -2.30
N ILE A 38 10.12 -3.25 -2.56
CA ILE A 38 10.02 -1.87 -3.06
C ILE A 38 9.28 -1.87 -4.40
N CYS A 39 9.71 -2.71 -5.35
CA CYS A 39 9.06 -2.84 -6.65
C CYS A 39 7.59 -3.25 -6.54
N ARG A 40 7.28 -4.24 -5.70
CA ARG A 40 5.89 -4.69 -5.45
C ARG A 40 5.03 -3.58 -4.84
N PHE A 41 5.58 -2.81 -3.91
CA PHE A 41 4.90 -1.66 -3.32
C PHE A 41 4.63 -0.58 -4.37
N SER A 42 5.65 -0.16 -5.11
CA SER A 42 5.51 0.86 -6.15
C SER A 42 4.49 0.48 -7.23
N ILE A 43 4.49 -0.78 -7.69
CA ILE A 43 3.50 -1.27 -8.66
C ILE A 43 2.09 -1.22 -8.09
N ARG A 44 1.89 -1.61 -6.82
CA ARG A 44 0.57 -1.56 -6.18
C ARG A 44 0.11 -0.10 -6.01
N SER A 45 1.00 0.78 -5.60
CA SER A 45 0.72 2.22 -5.44
C SER A 45 0.37 2.88 -6.77
N ALA A 46 1.03 2.52 -7.87
CA ALA A 46 0.72 3.05 -9.20
C ALA A 46 -0.75 2.82 -9.62
N ARG A 47 -1.35 1.69 -9.21
CA ARG A 47 -2.77 1.41 -9.51
C ARG A 47 -3.72 2.34 -8.76
N TYR A 48 -3.39 2.66 -7.50
CA TYR A 48 -4.16 3.64 -6.73
C TYR A 48 -3.98 5.05 -7.30
N ILE A 49 -2.75 5.43 -7.68
CA ILE A 49 -2.49 6.71 -8.34
C ILE A 49 -3.35 6.84 -9.59
N HIS A 50 -3.38 5.82 -10.45
CA HIS A 50 -4.20 5.83 -11.65
C HIS A 50 -5.71 5.93 -11.32
N ALA A 51 -6.20 5.17 -10.34
CA ALA A 51 -7.60 5.29 -9.90
C ALA A 51 -7.97 6.71 -9.43
N TYR A 52 -7.05 7.38 -8.73
CA TYR A 52 -7.24 8.76 -8.28
C TYR A 52 -7.16 9.77 -9.42
N THR A 53 -6.24 9.60 -10.38
CA THR A 53 -6.18 10.48 -11.56
C THR A 53 -7.45 10.43 -12.38
N GLU A 54 -8.14 9.29 -12.37
CA GLU A 54 -9.43 9.07 -13.05
C GLU A 54 -10.65 9.46 -12.18
N GLY A 55 -10.42 10.02 -10.98
CA GLY A 55 -11.46 10.60 -10.13
C GLY A 55 -12.22 9.62 -9.24
N LEU A 56 -11.66 8.46 -8.89
CA LEU A 56 -12.22 7.60 -7.84
C LEU A 56 -11.90 8.11 -6.44
N THR A 57 -12.83 7.90 -5.51
CA THR A 57 -12.57 8.06 -4.07
C THR A 57 -11.70 6.92 -3.53
N GLY A 58 -11.18 7.08 -2.31
CA GLY A 58 -10.38 6.03 -1.66
C GLY A 58 -11.09 4.67 -1.56
N SER A 59 -12.39 4.68 -1.23
CA SER A 59 -13.20 3.46 -1.14
C SER A 59 -13.44 2.82 -2.50
N GLN A 60 -13.79 3.62 -3.52
CA GLN A 60 -13.96 3.16 -4.89
C GLN A 60 -12.66 2.59 -5.48
N ALA A 61 -11.52 3.27 -5.28
CA ALA A 61 -10.22 2.82 -5.74
C ALA A 61 -9.80 1.50 -5.08
N ALA A 62 -10.05 1.35 -3.77
CA ALA A 62 -9.80 0.10 -3.06
C ALA A 62 -10.65 -1.06 -3.61
N TRP A 63 -11.93 -0.79 -3.87
CA TRP A 63 -12.83 -1.78 -4.47
C TRP A 63 -12.38 -2.20 -5.88
N ALA A 64 -12.07 -1.22 -6.74
CA ALA A 64 -11.62 -1.48 -8.10
C ALA A 64 -10.32 -2.29 -8.13
N ASN A 65 -9.33 -1.91 -7.31
CA ASN A 65 -8.03 -2.59 -7.24
C ASN A 65 -8.12 -3.99 -6.61
N HIS A 66 -9.08 -4.24 -5.73
CA HIS A 66 -9.35 -5.56 -5.18
C HIS A 66 -9.97 -6.49 -6.24
N ARG A 67 -10.95 -5.97 -6.98
CA ARG A 67 -11.67 -6.72 -8.02
C ARG A 67 -10.78 -6.98 -9.24
N TYR A 68 -9.86 -6.06 -9.55
CA TYR A 68 -9.07 -6.09 -10.78
C TYR A 68 -7.58 -5.87 -10.53
N HIS A 69 -6.99 -6.77 -9.74
CA HIS A 69 -5.58 -6.78 -9.42
C HIS A 69 -4.66 -7.28 -10.57
N GLY A 70 -5.22 -7.74 -11.69
CA GLY A 70 -4.47 -8.23 -12.85
C GLY A 70 -3.98 -7.12 -13.78
N HIS A 71 -4.75 -6.03 -13.89
CA HIS A 71 -4.43 -4.92 -14.77
C HIS A 71 -3.66 -3.81 -14.03
N ARG A 72 -2.82 -3.08 -14.77
CA ARG A 72 -2.06 -1.92 -14.26
C ARG A 72 -2.84 -0.62 -14.40
N THR A 73 -3.78 -0.58 -15.33
CA THR A 73 -4.73 0.50 -15.57
C THR A 73 -6.15 -0.04 -15.38
N LEU A 74 -7.09 0.83 -15.02
CA LEU A 74 -8.49 0.47 -14.85
C LEU A 74 -9.24 0.87 -16.13
N PRO A 75 -9.78 -0.10 -16.90
CA PRO A 75 -10.63 0.22 -18.03
C PRO A 75 -11.85 1.07 -17.64
N PRO A 76 -12.37 1.91 -18.55
CA PRO A 76 -13.51 2.80 -18.27
C PRO A 76 -14.74 2.07 -17.73
N ASP A 77 -15.05 0.87 -18.23
CA ASP A 77 -16.21 0.10 -17.78
C ASP A 77 -16.14 -0.26 -16.30
N MET A 78 -14.94 -0.54 -15.81
CA MET A 78 -14.73 -0.92 -14.41
C MET A 78 -14.68 0.29 -13.50
N MET A 79 -14.27 1.44 -14.02
CA MET A 79 -14.40 2.72 -13.32
C MET A 79 -15.87 3.05 -13.07
N ALA A 80 -16.73 2.82 -14.07
CA ALA A 80 -18.17 2.95 -13.91
C ALA A 80 -18.73 1.93 -12.90
N GLU A 81 -18.26 0.68 -12.95
CA GLU A 81 -18.66 -0.35 -11.99
C GLU A 81 -18.26 0.01 -10.55
N ALA A 82 -17.05 0.54 -10.34
CA ALA A 82 -16.58 0.96 -9.02
C ALA A 82 -17.43 2.10 -8.44
N LYS A 83 -17.80 3.10 -9.27
CA LYS A 83 -18.69 4.20 -8.87
C LYS A 83 -20.10 3.71 -8.55
N LYS A 84 -20.59 2.69 -9.27
CA LYS A 84 -21.91 2.08 -9.00
C LYS A 84 -21.89 1.23 -7.73
N ALA A 85 -20.83 0.46 -7.51
CA ALA A 85 -20.69 -0.44 -6.37
C ALA A 85 -20.52 0.35 -5.06
N ILE A 86 -19.81 1.47 -5.11
CA ILE A 86 -19.62 2.37 -3.98
C ILE A 86 -20.04 3.77 -4.43
N PRO A 87 -21.30 4.15 -4.19
CA PRO A 87 -21.75 5.51 -4.38
C PRO A 87 -20.88 6.45 -3.55
N SER A 88 -20.49 7.58 -4.13
CA SER A 88 -19.86 8.64 -3.34
C SER A 88 -20.85 9.07 -2.24
N PRO A 89 -20.37 9.32 -1.01
CA PRO A 89 -21.18 10.05 -0.03
C PRO A 89 -21.60 11.42 -0.58
#